data_AF-A0A935WR85-F1
#
_entry.id   AF-A0A935WR85-F1
#
_cell.length_a   1.000
_cell.length_b   1.000
_cell.length_c   1.000
_cell.angle_alpha   90.00
_cell.angle_beta   90.00
_cell.angle_gamma   90.00
#
_symmetry.space_group_name_H-M   'P 1'
#
loop_
_entity.id
_entity.type
_entity.pdbx_description
1 polymer ?
#
loop_
_entity_poly.entity_id
_entity_poly.type
_entity_poly.pdbx_seq_one_letter_code
_entity_poly.pdbx_strand_id
1 'polypeptide(L)'
;MAGTVLGACKDTEECVALREIALQHHRALLTARARARVHDRLIGEVDNAKSAALDEKRSLGLDLEEAKLGTILTARVAAMKTATATITRAVAAIDVPGETGKTENVTEWRLSFDAKTQAQAIKSAAQLMEPPPLFRFSTLLHDKERNRWTLELLRLTVDEVHVQPTPQALPTGDDPSTVPSQFGFCGASELRAEIAKAREETASLETKALKSTVLLPMIATWVGLMRRAEFADAVERESRKHFDVLAAAAMAADVPIKALGNEDGLAVLEVWGDKEARRRVAAKIPSEFSEALRQPDVSTPGVVRFTLSNRFKEPSTRVTNEPMSRRQPGGRGQPD
;
A
#
# COMPACT_ATOMS: atom_id res chain seq x y z
N MET A 1 15.64 -41.88 -8.97
CA MET A 1 16.85 -42.72 -8.74
C MET A 1 17.13 -43.00 -7.26
N ALA A 2 16.61 -42.24 -6.29
CA ALA A 2 16.82 -42.52 -4.85
C ALA A 2 16.14 -43.80 -4.31
N GLY A 3 15.24 -44.44 -5.07
CA GLY A 3 14.48 -45.61 -4.60
C GLY A 3 15.24 -46.94 -4.67
N THR A 4 16.28 -47.03 -5.50
CA THR A 4 16.93 -48.31 -5.82
C THR A 4 18.10 -48.66 -4.89
N VAL A 5 18.74 -47.66 -4.28
CA VAL A 5 19.92 -47.87 -3.39
C VAL A 5 19.51 -48.02 -1.91
N LEU A 6 18.32 -47.56 -1.53
CA LEU A 6 17.80 -47.65 -0.15
C LEU A 6 17.39 -49.07 0.29
N GLY A 7 17.38 -50.05 -0.63
CA GLY A 7 16.92 -51.43 -0.37
C GLY A 7 18.03 -52.45 -0.07
N ALA A 8 19.31 -52.08 -0.18
CA ALA A 8 20.42 -53.04 -0.10
C ALA A 8 21.20 -53.02 1.24
N CYS A 9 20.89 -52.10 2.15
CA CYS A 9 21.49 -52.03 3.48
C CYS A 9 20.72 -52.95 4.45
N LYS A 10 21.41 -53.85 5.16
CA LYS A 10 20.84 -54.54 6.34
C LYS A 10 20.52 -53.51 7.43
N ASP A 11 19.55 -53.81 8.31
CA ASP A 11 19.10 -52.98 9.44
C ASP A 11 20.16 -52.86 10.56
N THR A 12 21.38 -52.48 10.23
CA THR A 12 22.40 -52.12 11.21
C THR A 12 22.29 -50.65 11.57
N GLU A 13 22.63 -50.31 12.81
CA GLU A 13 22.57 -48.94 13.32
C GLU A 13 23.34 -47.94 12.43
N GLU A 14 24.46 -48.39 11.83
CA GLU A 14 25.26 -47.59 10.89
C GLU A 14 24.53 -47.30 9.56
N CYS A 15 23.83 -48.29 8.99
CA CYS A 15 23.04 -48.11 7.77
C CYS A 15 21.83 -47.19 8.02
N VAL A 16 21.20 -47.31 9.20
CA VAL A 16 20.10 -46.43 9.62
C VAL A 16 20.59 -44.99 9.75
N ALA A 17 21.71 -44.77 10.44
CA ALA A 17 22.30 -43.44 10.60
C ALA A 17 22.71 -42.80 9.26
N LEU A 18 23.41 -43.54 8.39
CA LEU A 18 23.80 -43.01 7.06
C LEU A 18 22.57 -42.71 6.17
N ARG A 19 21.51 -43.52 6.28
CA ARG A 19 20.25 -43.28 5.56
C ARG A 19 19.54 -42.01 6.05
N GLU A 20 19.52 -41.76 7.35
CA GLU A 20 18.98 -40.52 7.91
C GLU A 20 19.77 -39.30 7.45
N ILE A 21 21.11 -39.37 7.47
CA ILE A 21 21.99 -38.32 6.95
C ILE A 21 21.72 -38.08 5.47
N ALA A 22 21.65 -39.13 4.65
CA ALA A 22 21.34 -39.02 3.22
C ALA A 22 19.97 -38.36 2.97
N LEU A 23 18.95 -38.71 3.75
CA LEU A 23 17.63 -38.09 3.67
C LEU A 23 17.65 -36.60 4.04
N GLN A 24 18.42 -36.20 5.05
CA GLN A 24 18.58 -34.79 5.43
C GLN A 24 19.23 -33.98 4.29
N HIS A 25 20.37 -34.45 3.75
CA HIS A 25 21.06 -33.78 2.63
C HIS A 25 20.20 -33.75 1.36
N HIS A 26 19.41 -34.81 1.09
CA HIS A 26 18.47 -34.81 -0.02
C HIS A 26 17.36 -33.77 0.14
N ARG A 27 16.79 -33.63 1.35
CA ARG A 27 15.79 -32.59 1.66
C ARG A 27 16.38 -31.18 1.52
N ALA A 28 17.61 -30.98 1.99
CA ALA A 28 18.33 -29.72 1.82
C ALA A 28 18.53 -29.38 0.35
N LEU A 29 18.96 -30.36 -0.46
CA LEU A 29 19.12 -30.20 -1.90
C LEU A 29 17.80 -29.87 -2.63
N LEU A 30 16.71 -30.57 -2.30
CA LEU A 30 15.40 -30.27 -2.88
C LEU A 30 14.94 -28.85 -2.55
N THR A 31 15.18 -28.41 -1.30
CA THR A 31 14.87 -27.06 -0.85
C THR A 31 15.73 -26.02 -1.58
N ALA A 32 17.04 -26.27 -1.70
CA ALA A 32 17.96 -25.39 -2.41
C ALA A 32 17.59 -25.24 -3.89
N ARG A 33 17.29 -26.35 -4.57
CA ARG A 33 16.80 -26.36 -5.97
C ARG A 33 15.49 -25.60 -6.12
N ALA A 34 14.52 -25.81 -5.24
CA ALA A 34 13.25 -25.10 -5.27
C ALA A 34 13.45 -23.58 -5.11
N ARG A 35 14.24 -23.15 -4.12
CA ARG A 35 14.56 -21.74 -3.87
C ARG A 35 15.40 -21.10 -4.99
N ALA A 36 16.34 -21.84 -5.57
CA ALA A 36 17.19 -21.34 -6.66
C ALA A 36 16.43 -21.19 -7.98
N ARG A 37 15.49 -22.11 -8.30
CA ARG A 37 14.69 -22.03 -9.54
C ARG A 37 13.82 -20.77 -9.62
N VAL A 38 13.36 -20.27 -8.48
CA VAL A 38 12.53 -19.06 -8.43
C VAL A 38 13.38 -17.79 -8.37
N HIS A 39 14.70 -17.89 -8.16
CA HIS A 39 15.58 -16.73 -7.93
C HIS A 39 15.54 -15.72 -9.08
N ASP A 40 15.85 -16.18 -10.29
CA ASP A 40 16.00 -15.30 -11.45
C ASP A 40 14.64 -14.67 -11.83
N ARG A 41 13.53 -15.38 -11.59
CA ARG A 41 12.17 -14.86 -11.73
C ARG A 41 11.85 -13.78 -10.69
N LEU A 42 12.19 -14.01 -9.43
CA LEU A 42 11.93 -13.08 -8.34
C LEU A 42 12.69 -11.74 -8.50
N ILE A 43 13.89 -11.76 -9.10
CA ILE A 43 14.61 -10.51 -9.40
C ILE A 43 13.77 -9.62 -10.32
N GLY A 44 13.30 -10.17 -11.44
CA GLY A 44 12.47 -9.41 -12.38
C GLY A 44 11.15 -8.94 -11.75
N GLU A 45 10.53 -9.78 -10.91
CA GLU A 45 9.30 -9.39 -10.19
C GLU A 45 9.55 -8.27 -9.16
N VAL A 46 10.68 -8.28 -8.43
CA VAL A 46 11.07 -7.18 -7.52
C VAL A 46 11.29 -5.90 -8.29
N ASP A 47 12.06 -5.92 -9.38
CA ASP A 47 12.39 -4.72 -10.14
C ASP A 47 11.14 -4.10 -10.80
N ASN A 48 10.24 -4.94 -11.32
CA ASN A 48 8.96 -4.51 -11.87
C ASN A 48 8.05 -3.91 -10.78
N ALA A 49 7.90 -4.59 -9.64
CA ALA A 49 7.08 -4.10 -8.53
C ALA A 49 7.63 -2.79 -7.96
N LYS A 50 8.95 -2.68 -7.83
CA LYS A 50 9.63 -1.46 -7.41
C LYS A 50 9.39 -0.32 -8.39
N SER A 51 9.58 -0.55 -9.68
CA SER A 51 9.39 0.47 -10.71
C SER A 51 7.95 0.97 -10.74
N ALA A 52 6.97 0.05 -10.74
CA ALA A 52 5.55 0.39 -10.69
C ALA A 52 5.19 1.20 -9.42
N ALA A 53 5.68 0.77 -8.25
CA ALA A 53 5.41 1.48 -7.00
C ALA A 53 6.02 2.90 -6.99
N LEU A 54 7.22 3.06 -7.55
CA LEU A 54 7.88 4.37 -7.65
C LEU A 54 7.22 5.28 -8.68
N ASP A 55 6.77 4.73 -9.80
CA ASP A 55 6.05 5.51 -10.82
C ASP A 55 4.68 5.98 -10.29
N GLU A 56 3.96 5.14 -9.54
CA GLU A 56 2.70 5.54 -8.88
C GLU A 56 2.95 6.58 -7.77
N LYS A 57 4.01 6.40 -6.97
CA LYS A 57 4.42 7.40 -5.97
C LYS A 57 4.75 8.75 -6.65
N ARG A 58 5.39 8.72 -7.82
CA ARG A 58 5.77 9.90 -8.59
C ARG A 58 4.60 10.59 -9.26
N SER A 59 3.66 9.83 -9.84
CA SER A 59 2.46 10.39 -10.49
C SER A 59 1.64 11.24 -9.50
N LEU A 60 1.64 10.83 -8.23
CA LEU A 60 0.99 11.53 -7.12
C LEU A 60 1.88 12.61 -6.45
N GLY A 61 3.13 12.75 -6.88
CA GLY A 61 4.10 13.67 -6.29
C GLY A 61 4.48 13.35 -4.84
N LEU A 62 4.24 12.11 -4.39
CA LEU A 62 4.56 11.65 -3.04
C LEU A 62 6.08 11.46 -2.83
N ASP A 63 6.84 11.32 -3.92
CA ASP A 63 8.31 11.25 -3.94
C ASP A 63 9.00 12.63 -3.99
N LEU A 64 8.24 13.72 -4.22
CA LEU A 64 8.81 15.06 -4.31
C LEU A 64 9.29 15.55 -2.95
N GLU A 65 10.53 16.03 -2.89
CA GLU A 65 11.03 16.75 -1.71
C GLU A 65 10.10 17.93 -1.36
N GLU A 66 9.89 18.15 -0.07
CA GLU A 66 9.02 19.24 0.41
C GLU A 66 9.42 20.60 -0.12
N ALA A 67 10.72 20.86 -0.28
CA ALA A 67 11.23 22.11 -0.84
C ALA A 67 10.72 22.34 -2.28
N LYS A 68 10.76 21.30 -3.14
CA LYS A 68 10.29 21.37 -4.52
C LYS A 68 8.77 21.60 -4.57
N LEU A 69 8.05 20.96 -3.66
CA LEU A 69 6.61 21.16 -3.51
C LEU A 69 6.26 22.61 -3.15
N GLY A 70 7.00 23.21 -2.20
CA GLY A 70 6.86 24.61 -1.84
C GLY A 70 7.11 25.53 -3.04
N THR A 71 8.10 25.23 -3.88
CA THR A 71 8.35 25.97 -5.13
C THR A 71 7.18 25.87 -6.11
N ILE A 72 6.60 24.67 -6.30
CA ILE A 72 5.46 24.47 -7.20
C ILE A 72 4.23 25.24 -6.70
N LEU A 73 3.91 25.13 -5.41
CA LEU A 73 2.81 25.87 -4.79
C LEU A 73 3.00 27.38 -4.95
N THR A 74 4.21 27.88 -4.67
CA THR A 74 4.55 29.30 -4.83
C THR A 74 4.40 29.76 -6.27
N ALA A 75 4.85 28.97 -7.24
CA ALA A 75 4.74 29.30 -8.66
C ALA A 75 3.26 29.37 -9.12
N ARG A 76 2.41 28.45 -8.64
CA ARG A 76 0.98 28.46 -8.96
C ARG A 76 0.26 29.66 -8.36
N VAL A 77 0.53 29.96 -7.09
CA VAL A 77 0.02 31.17 -6.44
C VAL A 77 0.40 32.40 -7.24
N ALA A 78 1.68 32.52 -7.64
CA ALA A 78 2.16 33.64 -8.44
C ALA A 78 1.44 33.74 -9.81
N ALA A 79 1.13 32.60 -10.43
CA ALA A 79 0.41 32.54 -11.69
C ALA A 79 -1.06 32.98 -11.58
N MET A 80 -1.68 32.89 -10.39
CA MET A 80 -3.11 33.15 -10.23
C MET A 80 -3.50 34.63 -10.36
N LYS A 81 -2.56 35.59 -10.41
CA LYS A 81 -2.74 37.06 -10.58
C LYS A 81 -3.70 37.77 -9.60
N THR A 82 -4.58 37.05 -8.92
CA THR A 82 -5.61 37.57 -8.00
C THR A 82 -5.38 37.12 -6.57
N ALA A 83 -4.29 36.41 -6.29
CA ALA A 83 -4.00 35.80 -5.00
C ALA A 83 -2.67 36.31 -4.44
N THR A 84 -2.69 36.81 -3.22
CA THR A 84 -1.50 36.88 -2.36
C THR A 84 -1.60 35.70 -1.42
N ALA A 85 -0.78 34.65 -1.61
CA ALA A 85 -0.80 33.52 -0.69
C ALA A 85 0.35 33.55 0.31
N THR A 86 -0.03 33.61 1.58
CA THR A 86 0.84 33.21 2.67
C THR A 86 0.81 31.71 2.74
N ILE A 87 1.98 31.09 2.62
CA ILE A 87 2.15 29.66 2.75
C ILE A 87 2.67 29.39 4.17
N THR A 88 1.85 28.77 5.01
CA THR A 88 2.28 28.34 6.35
C THR A 88 2.41 26.83 6.39
N ARG A 89 3.54 26.37 6.92
CA ARG A 89 3.84 24.95 7.13
C ARG A 89 3.65 24.61 8.60
N ALA A 90 2.87 23.56 8.88
CA ALA A 90 2.81 22.93 10.18
C ALA A 90 3.01 21.41 10.04
N VAL A 91 3.60 20.79 11.07
CA VAL A 91 3.58 19.34 11.22
C VAL A 91 2.43 19.02 12.15
N ALA A 92 1.47 18.24 11.69
CA ALA A 92 0.35 17.75 12.49
C ALA A 92 0.40 16.23 12.59
N ALA A 93 -0.11 15.71 13.69
CA ALA A 93 -0.40 14.29 13.84
C ALA A 93 -1.88 14.08 13.56
N ILE A 94 -2.22 13.25 12.57
CA ILE A 94 -3.61 12.88 12.31
C ILE A 94 -3.82 11.39 12.63
N ASP A 95 -4.97 11.08 13.22
CA ASP A 95 -5.38 9.69 13.41
C ASP A 95 -5.64 9.05 12.05
N VAL A 96 -5.09 7.86 11.83
CA VAL A 96 -5.34 7.09 10.61
C VAL A 96 -6.73 6.48 10.72
N PRO A 97 -7.66 6.78 9.79
CA PRO A 97 -9.00 6.22 9.83
C PRO A 97 -8.94 4.68 9.82
N GLY A 98 -9.54 4.04 10.83
CA GLY A 98 -9.59 2.57 10.94
C GLY A 98 -8.42 1.92 11.70
N GLU A 99 -7.40 2.67 12.10
CA GLU A 99 -6.27 2.17 12.89
C GLU A 99 -6.17 2.86 14.26
N THR A 100 -6.80 2.28 15.28
CA THR A 100 -6.85 2.87 16.64
C THR A 100 -5.45 3.09 17.21
N GLY A 101 -5.13 4.34 17.55
CA GLY A 101 -3.88 4.71 18.22
C GLY A 101 -2.67 4.91 17.30
N LYS A 102 -2.86 4.84 15.97
CA LYS A 102 -1.82 5.22 15.01
C LYS A 102 -2.00 6.66 14.56
N THR A 103 -0.97 7.45 14.80
CA THR A 103 -0.87 8.82 14.30
C THR A 103 0.18 8.90 13.19
N GLU A 104 -0.16 9.55 12.09
CA GLU A 104 0.78 9.82 11.00
C GLU A 104 1.19 11.30 11.00
N ASN A 105 2.49 11.54 10.80
CA ASN A 105 3.01 12.89 10.65
C ASN A 105 2.64 13.40 9.26
N VAL A 106 1.78 14.40 9.23
CA VAL A 106 1.39 15.09 8.00
C VAL A 106 1.97 16.50 7.98
N THR A 107 2.31 16.94 6.78
CA THR A 107 2.64 18.36 6.57
C THR A 107 1.39 19.07 6.08
N GLU A 108 0.93 20.02 6.87
CA GLU A 108 -0.16 20.92 6.51
C GLU A 108 0.40 22.15 5.80
N TRP A 109 -0.19 22.47 4.65
CA TRP A 109 0.07 23.68 3.90
C TRP A 109 -1.19 24.53 3.90
N ARG A 110 -1.11 25.69 4.55
CA ARG A 110 -2.20 26.68 4.55
C ARG A 110 -1.89 27.77 3.54
N LEU A 111 -2.81 27.99 2.60
CA LEU A 111 -2.73 29.03 1.58
C LEU A 111 -3.93 29.96 1.71
N SER A 112 -3.70 31.22 2.02
CA SER A 112 -4.76 32.23 1.97
C SER A 112 -4.80 32.92 0.61
N PHE A 113 -5.96 33.32 0.10
CA PHE A 113 -6.05 34.13 -1.11
C PHE A 113 -7.34 34.93 -1.13
N ASP A 114 -7.33 36.01 -1.91
CA ASP A 114 -8.51 36.86 -2.08
C ASP A 114 -9.24 36.44 -3.37
N ALA A 115 -10.57 36.38 -3.31
CA ALA A 115 -11.41 36.08 -4.46
C ALA A 115 -12.67 36.95 -4.40
N LYS A 116 -13.07 37.50 -5.55
CA LYS A 116 -14.24 38.40 -5.61
C LYS A 116 -15.56 37.64 -5.60
N THR A 117 -15.55 36.39 -6.06
CA THR A 117 -16.74 35.53 -6.14
C THR A 117 -16.41 34.14 -5.62
N GLN A 118 -17.43 33.43 -5.13
CA GLN A 118 -17.31 32.03 -4.72
C GLN A 118 -16.86 31.15 -5.89
N ALA A 119 -17.39 31.38 -7.10
CA ALA A 119 -16.96 30.64 -8.29
C ALA A 119 -15.47 30.83 -8.59
N GLN A 120 -14.95 32.05 -8.42
CA GLN A 120 -13.52 32.31 -8.54
C GLN A 120 -12.74 31.58 -7.44
N ALA A 121 -13.23 31.58 -6.20
CA ALA A 121 -12.57 30.90 -5.09
C ALA A 121 -12.46 29.38 -5.29
N ILE A 122 -13.55 28.73 -5.73
CA ILE A 122 -13.57 27.30 -6.03
C ILE A 122 -12.62 26.97 -7.19
N LYS A 123 -12.63 27.77 -8.27
CA LYS A 123 -11.70 27.60 -9.39
C LYS A 123 -10.23 27.75 -8.96
N SER A 124 -9.94 28.76 -8.15
CA SER A 124 -8.62 29.00 -7.56
C SER A 124 -8.16 27.82 -6.71
N ALA A 125 -9.04 27.31 -5.84
CA ALA A 125 -8.75 26.13 -5.04
C ALA A 125 -8.46 24.90 -5.92
N ALA A 126 -9.26 24.66 -6.96
CA ALA A 126 -9.04 23.56 -7.90
C ALA A 126 -7.65 23.61 -8.56
N GLN A 127 -7.21 24.79 -9.01
CA GLN A 127 -5.88 24.99 -9.61
C GLN A 127 -4.74 24.74 -8.61
N LEU A 128 -4.90 25.19 -7.37
CA LEU A 128 -3.91 24.95 -6.30
C LEU A 128 -3.83 23.47 -5.92
N MET A 129 -4.93 22.73 -6.08
CA MET A 129 -5.03 21.30 -5.81
C MET A 129 -4.57 20.40 -6.98
N GLU A 130 -4.28 20.91 -8.19
CA GLU A 130 -3.91 20.02 -9.32
C GLU A 130 -2.67 19.19 -8.98
N PRO A 131 -2.58 17.90 -9.31
CA PRO A 131 -1.35 17.14 -9.12
C PRO A 131 -0.17 17.77 -9.89
N PRO A 132 1.06 17.79 -9.33
CA PRO A 132 1.41 17.68 -7.91
C PRO A 132 1.25 19.08 -7.27
N PRO A 133 0.44 19.24 -6.21
CA PRO A 133 0.96 18.98 -4.88
C PRO A 133 -0.15 18.59 -3.88
N LEU A 134 0.03 17.43 -3.25
CA LEU A 134 -0.66 17.01 -2.02
C LEU A 134 -1.93 16.19 -2.18
N PHE A 135 -1.93 15.16 -1.35
CA PHE A 135 -2.70 13.94 -1.44
C PHE A 135 -4.16 14.09 -0.96
N ARG A 136 -4.49 15.15 -0.21
CA ARG A 136 -5.85 15.35 0.29
C ARG A 136 -6.18 16.82 0.44
N PHE A 137 -7.25 17.25 -0.21
CA PHE A 137 -7.95 18.48 0.18
C PHE A 137 -8.46 18.33 1.60
N SER A 138 -7.97 19.18 2.50
CA SER A 138 -8.46 19.21 3.88
C SER A 138 -9.69 20.08 3.93
N THR A 139 -9.53 21.40 3.78
CA THR A 139 -10.63 22.34 3.92
C THR A 139 -10.40 23.61 3.11
N LEU A 140 -11.47 24.18 2.58
CA LEU A 140 -11.57 25.54 2.08
C LEU A 140 -12.48 26.34 3.02
N LEU A 141 -11.94 27.38 3.62
CA LEU A 141 -12.61 28.24 4.60
C LEU A 141 -12.80 29.65 4.04
N HIS A 142 -13.94 30.26 4.33
CA HIS A 142 -14.23 31.65 3.99
C HIS A 142 -14.33 32.53 5.23
N ASP A 143 -13.38 33.45 5.37
CA ASP A 143 -13.46 34.56 6.32
C ASP A 143 -14.26 35.69 5.67
N LYS A 144 -15.52 35.80 6.09
CA LYS A 144 -16.48 36.78 5.56
C LYS A 144 -16.10 38.22 5.94
N GLU A 145 -15.47 38.45 7.08
CA GLU A 145 -15.11 39.80 7.56
C GLU A 145 -13.95 40.37 6.74
N ARG A 146 -13.00 39.51 6.40
CA ARG A 146 -11.80 39.89 5.62
C ARG A 146 -11.95 39.62 4.12
N ASN A 147 -13.09 39.07 3.69
CA ASN A 147 -13.35 38.57 2.34
C ASN A 147 -12.19 37.73 1.79
N ARG A 148 -11.69 36.83 2.63
CA ARG A 148 -10.49 36.04 2.39
C ARG A 148 -10.80 34.56 2.43
N TRP A 149 -10.25 33.82 1.48
CA TRP A 149 -10.36 32.38 1.42
C TRP A 149 -9.08 31.75 1.93
N THR A 150 -9.20 30.64 2.65
CA THR A 150 -8.05 29.87 3.13
C THR A 150 -8.24 28.42 2.73
N LEU A 151 -7.26 27.91 1.98
CA LEU A 151 -7.17 26.53 1.53
C LEU A 151 -6.13 25.81 2.40
N GLU A 152 -6.53 24.69 2.97
CA GLU A 152 -5.68 23.79 3.74
C GLU A 152 -5.48 22.51 2.94
N LEU A 153 -4.21 22.20 2.65
CA LEU A 153 -3.79 21.00 1.93
C LEU A 153 -2.95 20.14 2.86
N LEU A 154 -3.28 18.84 2.92
CA LEU A 154 -2.55 17.88 3.74
C LEU A 154 -1.66 16.99 2.88
N ARG A 155 -0.39 16.87 3.30
CA ARG A 155 0.56 15.90 2.78
C ARG A 155 0.56 14.64 3.64
N LEU A 156 0.17 13.52 3.06
CA LEU A 156 0.54 12.22 3.62
C LEU A 156 1.95 11.84 3.18
N THR A 157 2.72 11.33 4.14
CA THR A 157 4.00 10.67 3.85
C THR A 157 3.70 9.18 3.76
N VAL A 158 3.77 8.61 2.56
CA VAL A 158 3.67 7.15 2.43
C VAL A 158 5.03 6.57 2.74
N ASP A 159 5.20 6.15 3.99
CA ASP A 159 6.46 5.59 4.45
C ASP A 159 6.83 4.33 3.68
N GLU A 160 8.12 4.27 3.31
CA GLU A 160 8.75 3.05 2.84
C GLU A 160 9.00 2.15 4.05
N VAL A 161 8.22 1.08 4.16
CA VAL A 161 8.43 0.08 5.20
C VAL A 161 9.70 -0.70 4.85
N HIS A 162 10.82 -0.33 5.46
CA HIS A 162 12.09 -1.00 5.24
C HIS A 162 12.07 -2.36 5.93
N VAL A 163 11.72 -3.41 5.18
CA VAL A 163 11.87 -4.79 5.63
C VAL A 163 13.27 -5.24 5.24
N GLN A 164 14.12 -5.52 6.23
CA GLN A 164 15.39 -6.23 6.02
C GLN A 164 15.20 -7.70 6.41
N PRO A 165 14.69 -8.55 5.49
CA PRO A 165 14.48 -9.95 5.82
C PRO A 165 15.84 -10.66 5.97
N THR A 166 15.99 -11.39 7.07
CA THR A 166 17.17 -12.23 7.29
C THR A 166 17.15 -13.42 6.32
N PRO A 167 18.26 -13.70 5.60
CA PRO A 167 18.36 -14.90 4.79
C PRO A 167 18.08 -16.15 5.63
N GLN A 168 17.22 -17.04 5.14
CA GLN A 168 16.99 -18.33 5.83
C GLN A 168 18.03 -19.35 5.38
N ALA A 169 18.86 -19.79 6.32
CA ALA A 169 19.79 -20.89 6.11
C ALA A 169 19.08 -22.11 5.51
N LEU A 170 19.81 -22.84 4.66
CA LEU A 170 19.35 -24.16 4.21
C LEU A 170 19.45 -25.14 5.40
N PRO A 171 18.59 -26.18 5.44
CA PRO A 171 18.74 -27.24 6.42
C PRO A 171 20.15 -27.83 6.32
N THR A 172 20.89 -27.86 7.42
CA THR A 172 22.18 -28.52 7.51
C THR A 172 21.96 -30.00 7.86
N GLY A 173 22.54 -30.91 7.09
CA GLY A 173 22.59 -32.33 7.45
C GLY A 173 23.86 -32.65 8.24
N ASP A 174 23.80 -33.70 9.06
CA ASP A 174 24.96 -34.16 9.84
C ASP A 174 26.12 -34.63 8.94
N ASP A 175 27.35 -34.59 9.45
CA ASP A 175 28.53 -34.99 8.70
C ASP A 175 28.66 -36.52 8.65
N PRO A 176 28.63 -37.17 7.47
CA PRO A 176 28.75 -38.62 7.37
C PRO A 176 30.08 -39.19 7.86
N SER A 177 31.09 -38.34 8.10
CA SER A 177 32.37 -38.74 8.71
C SER A 177 32.24 -39.19 10.16
N THR A 178 31.15 -38.81 10.83
CA THR A 178 30.84 -39.19 12.22
C THR A 178 30.33 -40.63 12.33
N VAL A 179 29.91 -41.25 11.22
CA VAL A 179 29.54 -42.68 11.17
C VAL A 179 30.79 -43.49 10.81
N PRO A 180 31.26 -44.40 11.69
CA PRO A 180 32.43 -45.24 11.46
C PRO A 180 32.36 -45.98 10.12
N SER A 181 33.51 -46.14 9.47
CA SER A 181 33.63 -46.95 8.25
C SER A 181 34.16 -48.33 8.63
N GLN A 182 33.27 -49.25 9.01
CA GLN A 182 33.66 -50.64 9.26
C GLN A 182 33.85 -51.39 7.93
N PHE A 183 34.92 -52.18 7.83
CA PHE A 183 35.19 -53.03 6.66
C PHE A 183 34.11 -54.11 6.54
N GLY A 184 33.49 -54.26 5.36
CA GLY A 184 32.54 -55.35 5.07
C GLY A 184 31.06 -54.95 4.91
N PHE A 185 30.73 -53.66 4.98
CA PHE A 185 29.36 -53.17 4.80
C PHE A 185 29.03 -52.81 3.35
N CYS A 186 28.17 -53.61 2.71
CA CYS A 186 27.68 -53.38 1.36
C CYS A 186 26.71 -52.18 1.34
N GLY A 187 27.01 -51.12 0.57
CA GLY A 187 26.13 -49.94 0.38
C GLY A 187 26.57 -48.64 1.10
N ALA A 188 27.49 -48.71 2.07
CA ALA A 188 27.94 -47.52 2.81
C ALA A 188 28.81 -46.57 1.98
N SER A 189 29.56 -47.08 0.99
CA SER A 189 30.35 -46.26 0.05
C SER A 189 29.46 -45.49 -0.92
N GLU A 190 28.42 -46.13 -1.43
CA GLU A 190 27.44 -45.53 -2.35
C GLU A 190 26.64 -44.41 -1.66
N LEU A 191 26.13 -44.66 -0.44
CA LEU A 191 25.42 -43.64 0.35
C LEU A 191 26.32 -42.43 0.68
N ARG A 192 27.60 -42.65 1.01
CA ARG A 192 28.55 -41.55 1.24
C ARG A 192 28.83 -40.75 -0.04
N ALA A 193 28.92 -41.41 -1.20
CA ALA A 193 29.05 -40.72 -2.49
C ALA A 193 27.80 -39.91 -2.84
N GLU A 194 26.59 -40.42 -2.56
CA GLU A 194 25.34 -39.68 -2.73
C GLU A 194 25.27 -38.45 -1.82
N ILE A 195 25.67 -38.57 -0.56
CA ILE A 195 25.75 -37.45 0.39
C ILE A 195 26.75 -36.40 -0.11
N ALA A 196 27.95 -36.81 -0.54
CA ALA A 196 28.96 -35.90 -1.07
C ALA A 196 28.46 -35.12 -2.29
N LYS A 197 27.81 -35.82 -3.24
CA LYS A 197 27.19 -35.20 -4.41
C LYS A 197 26.07 -34.22 -4.03
N ALA A 198 25.23 -34.57 -3.06
CA ALA A 198 24.18 -33.70 -2.58
C ALA A 198 24.74 -32.44 -1.89
N ARG A 199 25.83 -32.56 -1.13
CA ARG A 199 26.53 -31.43 -0.49
C ARG A 199 27.14 -30.49 -1.51
N GLU A 200 27.85 -31.02 -2.50
CA GLU A 200 28.46 -30.23 -3.58
C GLU A 200 27.39 -29.45 -4.36
N GLU A 201 26.30 -30.11 -4.73
CA GLU A 201 25.22 -29.45 -5.46
C GLU A 201 24.49 -28.41 -4.57
N THR A 202 24.28 -28.71 -3.29
CA THR A 202 23.70 -27.74 -2.35
C THR A 202 24.57 -26.50 -2.21
N ALA A 203 25.90 -26.67 -2.07
CA ALA A 203 26.86 -25.57 -2.02
C ALA A 203 26.82 -24.71 -3.31
N SER A 204 26.69 -25.35 -4.48
CA SER A 204 26.56 -24.64 -5.76
C SER A 204 25.28 -23.78 -5.87
N LEU A 205 24.23 -24.13 -5.12
CA LEU A 205 22.92 -23.46 -5.13
C LEU A 205 22.69 -22.52 -3.94
N GLU A 206 23.52 -22.61 -2.90
CA GLU A 206 23.33 -21.96 -1.61
C GLU A 206 23.15 -20.45 -1.74
N THR A 207 24.03 -19.78 -2.48
CA THR A 207 23.94 -18.32 -2.66
C THR A 207 22.63 -17.88 -3.31
N LYS A 208 22.17 -18.59 -4.35
CA LYS A 208 20.89 -18.28 -5.02
C LYS A 208 19.72 -18.56 -4.09
N ALA A 209 19.74 -19.69 -3.40
CA ALA A 209 18.69 -20.10 -2.47
C ALA A 209 18.53 -19.11 -1.30
N LEU A 210 19.64 -18.64 -0.72
CA LEU A 210 19.64 -17.64 0.34
C LEU A 210 19.06 -16.30 -0.16
N LYS A 211 19.51 -15.81 -1.31
CA LYS A 211 19.01 -14.54 -1.89
C LYS A 211 17.50 -14.58 -2.17
N SER A 212 16.96 -15.69 -2.67
CA SER A 212 15.51 -15.82 -2.92
C SER A 212 14.64 -15.62 -1.67
N THR A 213 15.13 -16.00 -0.49
CA THR A 213 14.39 -15.82 0.77
C THR A 213 14.27 -14.35 1.21
N VAL A 214 15.16 -13.50 0.70
CA VAL A 214 15.14 -12.04 0.90
C VAL A 214 14.21 -11.36 -0.11
N LEU A 215 14.23 -11.82 -1.37
CA LEU A 215 13.46 -11.19 -2.46
C LEU A 215 11.94 -11.27 -2.25
N LEU A 216 11.42 -12.38 -1.73
CA LEU A 216 9.96 -12.55 -1.53
C LEU A 216 9.34 -11.49 -0.60
N PRO A 217 9.84 -11.25 0.63
CA PRO A 217 9.38 -10.14 1.46
C PRO A 217 9.58 -8.77 0.81
N MET A 218 10.65 -8.56 0.05
CA MET A 218 10.90 -7.29 -0.65
C MET A 218 9.82 -6.98 -1.69
N ILE A 219 9.35 -7.97 -2.47
CA ILE A 219 8.24 -7.79 -3.41
C ILE A 219 6.99 -7.31 -2.66
N ALA A 220 6.66 -7.98 -1.54
CA ALA A 220 5.48 -7.64 -0.74
C ALA A 220 5.53 -6.19 -0.23
N THR A 221 6.72 -5.68 0.11
CA THR A 221 6.92 -4.27 0.48
C THR A 221 6.55 -3.31 -0.65
N TRP A 222 7.08 -3.54 -1.87
CA TRP A 222 6.81 -2.66 -3.02
C TRP A 222 5.34 -2.72 -3.45
N VAL A 223 4.76 -3.91 -3.48
CA VAL A 223 3.32 -4.09 -3.74
C VAL A 223 2.48 -3.37 -2.67
N GLY A 224 2.89 -3.45 -1.41
CA GLY A 224 2.24 -2.73 -0.32
C GLY A 224 2.32 -1.21 -0.49
N LEU A 225 3.48 -0.68 -0.92
CA LEU A 225 3.66 0.74 -1.22
C LEU A 225 2.72 1.21 -2.34
N MET A 226 2.71 0.47 -3.45
CA MET A 226 1.84 0.73 -4.60
C MET A 226 0.36 0.77 -4.19
N ARG A 227 -0.11 -0.25 -3.47
CA ARG A 227 -1.51 -0.31 -3.01
C ARG A 227 -1.90 0.84 -2.08
N ARG A 228 -0.98 1.26 -1.20
CA ARG A 228 -1.23 2.44 -0.35
C ARG A 228 -1.33 3.70 -1.20
N ALA A 229 -0.47 3.87 -2.21
CA ALA A 229 -0.54 4.99 -3.14
C ALA A 229 -1.84 5.00 -3.97
N GLU A 230 -2.24 3.86 -4.53
CA GLU A 230 -3.52 3.69 -5.26
C GLU A 230 -4.73 3.97 -4.37
N PHE A 231 -4.75 3.41 -3.16
CA PHE A 231 -5.84 3.64 -2.20
C PHE A 231 -5.96 5.12 -1.87
N ALA A 232 -4.81 5.74 -1.62
CA ALA A 232 -4.72 7.15 -1.38
C ALA A 232 -5.39 7.88 -2.57
N ASP A 233 -4.88 7.74 -3.79
CA ASP A 233 -5.41 8.41 -4.98
C ASP A 233 -6.93 8.22 -5.17
N ALA A 234 -7.45 7.03 -4.91
CA ALA A 234 -8.88 6.77 -5.02
C ALA A 234 -9.72 7.54 -3.99
N VAL A 235 -9.27 7.63 -2.73
CA VAL A 235 -9.92 8.43 -1.67
C VAL A 235 -9.94 9.92 -2.06
N GLU A 236 -8.85 10.39 -2.66
CA GLU A 236 -8.68 11.77 -3.11
C GLU A 236 -9.71 12.13 -4.20
N ARG A 237 -9.78 11.33 -5.26
CA ARG A 237 -10.69 11.56 -6.40
C ARG A 237 -12.16 11.55 -5.99
N GLU A 238 -12.54 10.62 -5.11
CA GLU A 238 -13.92 10.55 -4.64
C GLU A 238 -14.26 11.73 -3.73
N SER A 239 -13.32 12.13 -2.87
CA SER A 239 -13.49 13.33 -2.05
C SER A 239 -13.71 14.56 -2.94
N ARG A 240 -12.90 14.74 -4.00
CA ARG A 240 -13.10 15.82 -4.98
C ARG A 240 -14.47 15.78 -5.63
N LYS A 241 -14.90 14.60 -6.09
CA LYS A 241 -16.22 14.42 -6.71
C LYS A 241 -17.34 14.89 -5.77
N HIS A 242 -17.29 14.51 -4.49
CA HIS A 242 -18.26 14.97 -3.51
C HIS A 242 -18.17 16.47 -3.23
N PHE A 243 -16.95 17.03 -3.19
CA PHE A 243 -16.76 18.49 -3.06
C PHE A 243 -17.34 19.26 -4.23
N ASP A 244 -17.13 18.80 -5.46
CA ASP A 244 -17.69 19.42 -6.66
C ASP A 244 -19.22 19.41 -6.62
N VAL A 245 -19.82 18.27 -6.23
CA VAL A 245 -21.28 18.15 -6.07
C VAL A 245 -21.80 19.11 -5.02
N LEU A 246 -21.20 19.15 -3.83
CA LEU A 246 -21.62 20.02 -2.74
C LEU A 246 -21.43 21.51 -3.08
N ALA A 247 -20.29 21.88 -3.65
CA ALA A 247 -20.00 23.24 -4.07
C ALA A 247 -20.96 23.69 -5.20
N ALA A 248 -21.21 22.84 -6.20
CA ALA A 248 -22.14 23.11 -7.27
C ALA A 248 -23.58 23.30 -6.76
N ALA A 249 -24.02 22.47 -5.81
CA ALA A 249 -25.33 22.61 -5.19
C ALA A 249 -25.47 23.95 -4.43
N ALA A 250 -24.45 24.35 -3.66
CA ALA A 250 -24.44 25.64 -2.97
C ALA A 250 -24.45 26.83 -3.94
N MET A 251 -23.65 26.76 -5.01
CA MET A 251 -23.61 27.78 -6.07
C MET A 251 -24.96 27.88 -6.80
N ALA A 252 -25.57 26.75 -7.19
CA ALA A 252 -26.85 26.71 -7.88
C ALA A 252 -28.04 27.16 -7.01
N ALA A 253 -27.89 27.06 -5.68
CA ALA A 253 -28.87 27.55 -4.71
C ALA A 253 -28.65 29.02 -4.31
N ASP A 254 -27.58 29.65 -4.81
CA ASP A 254 -27.15 30.99 -4.44
C ASP A 254 -27.01 31.15 -2.91
N VAL A 255 -26.29 30.19 -2.29
CA VAL A 255 -26.01 30.18 -0.86
C VAL A 255 -24.50 30.32 -0.62
N PRO A 256 -24.07 31.30 0.20
CA PRO A 256 -22.65 31.50 0.49
C PRO A 256 -22.04 30.32 1.26
N ILE A 257 -20.95 29.77 0.72
CA ILE A 257 -20.14 28.74 1.37
C ILE A 257 -19.35 29.39 2.52
N LYS A 258 -19.41 28.74 3.68
CA LYS A 258 -18.57 29.02 4.85
C LYS A 258 -17.34 28.13 4.85
N ALA A 259 -17.55 26.83 4.66
CA ALA A 259 -16.50 25.83 4.65
C ALA A 259 -16.84 24.68 3.70
N LEU A 260 -15.83 24.07 3.10
CA LEU A 260 -15.94 22.83 2.33
C LEU A 260 -14.71 22.00 2.66
N GLY A 261 -14.85 20.77 3.14
CA GLY A 261 -13.69 20.01 3.63
C GLY A 261 -13.98 18.56 3.95
N ASN A 262 -12.94 17.82 4.35
CA ASN A 262 -13.06 16.43 4.79
C ASN A 262 -12.96 16.34 6.32
N GLU A 263 -13.92 15.68 6.95
CA GLU A 263 -13.92 15.40 8.40
C GLU A 263 -14.24 13.92 8.62
N ASP A 264 -13.32 13.17 9.24
CA ASP A 264 -13.49 11.75 9.55
C ASP A 264 -13.95 10.86 8.38
N GLY A 265 -13.48 11.18 7.15
CA GLY A 265 -13.87 10.44 5.94
C GLY A 265 -15.25 10.82 5.41
N LEU A 266 -15.79 11.97 5.84
CA LEU A 266 -16.99 12.58 5.28
C LEU A 266 -16.59 13.83 4.49
N ALA A 267 -17.15 14.00 3.30
CA ALA A 267 -17.15 15.28 2.64
C ALA A 267 -18.19 16.19 3.31
N VAL A 268 -17.74 17.33 3.83
CA VAL A 268 -18.53 18.27 4.62
C VAL A 268 -18.65 19.58 3.85
N LEU A 269 -19.87 20.11 3.77
CA LEU A 269 -20.15 21.46 3.33
C LEU A 269 -20.86 22.22 4.46
N GLU A 270 -20.32 23.38 4.81
CA GLU A 270 -20.98 24.38 5.65
C GLU A 270 -21.32 25.60 4.83
N VAL A 271 -22.57 26.06 4.94
CA VAL A 271 -23.06 27.26 4.28
C VAL A 271 -23.66 28.22 5.30
N TRP A 272 -23.56 29.52 5.04
CA TRP A 272 -24.25 30.54 5.84
C TRP A 272 -25.75 30.55 5.49
N GLY A 273 -26.61 30.41 6.49
CA GLY A 273 -28.05 30.48 6.29
C GLY A 273 -28.89 29.79 7.36
N ASP A 274 -30.17 29.64 7.04
CA ASP A 274 -31.20 29.09 7.91
C ASP A 274 -31.82 27.80 7.31
N LYS A 275 -32.96 27.38 7.85
CA LYS A 275 -33.70 26.20 7.36
C LYS A 275 -34.10 26.32 5.89
N GLU A 276 -34.28 27.53 5.37
CA GLU A 276 -34.64 27.74 3.96
C GLU A 276 -33.41 27.59 3.05
N ALA A 277 -32.26 28.10 3.48
CA ALA A 277 -30.99 27.80 2.82
C ALA A 277 -30.72 26.29 2.77
N ARG A 278 -31.01 25.57 3.87
CA ARG A 278 -30.92 24.10 3.92
C ARG A 278 -31.73 23.43 2.82
N ARG A 279 -33.00 23.82 2.68
CA ARG A 279 -33.92 23.26 1.66
C ARG A 279 -33.45 23.56 0.24
N ARG A 280 -33.04 24.80 -0.04
CA ARG A 280 -32.58 25.20 -1.37
C ARG A 280 -31.35 24.41 -1.81
N VAL A 281 -30.34 24.27 -0.95
CA VAL A 281 -29.12 23.50 -1.27
C VAL A 281 -29.45 22.01 -1.42
N ALA A 282 -30.20 21.43 -0.49
CA ALA A 282 -30.60 20.02 -0.57
C ALA A 282 -31.33 19.68 -1.88
N ALA A 283 -32.19 20.58 -2.36
CA ALA A 283 -32.91 20.42 -3.62
C ALA A 283 -32.02 20.49 -4.88
N LYS A 284 -30.77 20.97 -4.76
CA LYS A 284 -29.79 21.01 -5.86
C LYS A 284 -28.80 19.85 -5.84
N ILE A 285 -28.79 19.04 -4.79
CA ILE A 285 -27.95 17.84 -4.71
C ILE A 285 -28.59 16.75 -5.59
N PRO A 286 -27.84 16.12 -6.52
CA PRO A 286 -28.38 15.04 -7.36
C PRO A 286 -28.93 13.89 -6.52
N SER A 287 -30.03 13.28 -6.98
CA SER A 287 -30.73 12.23 -6.24
C SER A 287 -29.88 10.99 -5.96
N GLU A 288 -28.86 10.71 -6.78
CA GLU A 288 -27.92 9.62 -6.53
C GLU A 288 -27.11 9.78 -5.22
N PHE A 289 -27.02 11.00 -4.68
CA PHE A 289 -26.36 11.28 -3.40
C PHE A 289 -27.33 11.42 -2.23
N SER A 290 -28.65 11.39 -2.46
CA SER A 290 -29.64 11.68 -1.39
C SER A 290 -29.62 10.67 -0.25
N GLU A 291 -29.30 9.40 -0.53
CA GLU A 291 -29.19 8.35 0.48
C GLU A 291 -27.94 8.49 1.35
N ALA A 292 -26.87 9.05 0.79
CA ALA A 292 -25.60 9.29 1.48
C ALA A 292 -25.57 10.65 2.20
N LEU A 293 -26.50 11.55 1.87
CA LEU A 293 -26.59 12.89 2.41
C LEU A 293 -27.14 12.88 3.83
N ARG A 294 -26.37 13.44 4.76
CA ARG A 294 -26.83 13.73 6.12
C ARG A 294 -26.86 15.23 6.36
N GLN A 295 -27.83 15.65 7.15
CA GLN A 295 -28.06 17.05 7.51
C GLN A 295 -28.17 17.14 9.04
N PRO A 296 -27.04 17.18 9.76
CA PRO A 296 -27.09 17.24 11.22
C PRO A 296 -27.90 18.46 11.68
N ASP A 297 -28.75 18.25 12.69
CA ASP A 297 -29.59 19.31 13.25
C ASP A 297 -28.83 20.26 14.19
N VAL A 298 -27.63 19.84 14.63
CA VAL A 298 -26.75 20.64 15.48
C VAL A 298 -25.68 21.29 14.60
N SER A 299 -25.87 22.56 14.29
CA SER A 299 -24.86 23.44 13.69
C SER A 299 -24.83 24.76 14.44
N THR A 300 -23.73 25.51 14.31
CA THR A 300 -23.64 26.87 14.83
C THR A 300 -24.84 27.69 14.32
N PRO A 301 -25.49 28.53 15.16
CA PRO A 301 -26.58 29.38 14.71
C PRO A 301 -26.21 30.16 13.44
N GLY A 302 -27.08 30.11 12.43
CA GLY A 302 -26.85 30.75 11.13
C GLY A 302 -25.92 29.99 10.17
N VAL A 303 -25.55 28.74 10.49
CA VAL A 303 -24.80 27.84 9.62
C VAL A 303 -25.63 26.58 9.36
N VAL A 304 -25.66 26.11 8.13
CA VAL A 304 -26.23 24.82 7.76
C VAL A 304 -25.10 23.90 7.30
N ARG A 305 -25.14 22.66 7.76
CA ARG A 305 -24.13 21.64 7.47
C ARG A 305 -24.73 20.48 6.68
N PHE A 306 -23.99 20.03 5.67
CA PHE A 306 -24.26 18.87 4.85
C PHE A 306 -23.06 17.94 4.92
N THR A 307 -23.31 16.63 5.02
CA THR A 307 -22.25 15.64 4.93
C THR A 307 -22.59 14.55 3.94
N LEU A 308 -21.61 14.15 3.12
CA LEU A 308 -21.66 12.99 2.25
C LEU A 308 -20.61 11.99 2.73
N SER A 309 -21.00 10.73 2.80
CA SER A 309 -20.07 9.67 3.20
C SER A 309 -19.10 9.35 2.07
N ASN A 310 -17.80 9.49 2.30
CA ASN A 310 -16.78 8.98 1.39
C ASN A 310 -16.53 7.50 1.71
N ARG A 311 -17.60 6.68 1.74
CA ARG A 311 -17.52 5.24 2.06
C ARG A 311 -16.73 4.50 0.98
N PHE A 312 -15.42 4.68 0.99
CA PHE A 312 -14.48 3.79 0.38
C PHE A 312 -14.46 2.53 1.24
N LYS A 313 -15.06 1.46 0.72
CA LYS A 313 -14.67 0.13 1.17
C LYS A 313 -13.19 0.02 0.81
N GLU A 314 -12.32 -0.19 1.79
CA GLU A 314 -10.96 -0.67 1.52
C GLU A 314 -11.08 -1.76 0.44
N PRO A 315 -10.27 -1.73 -0.63
CA PRO A 315 -10.27 -2.82 -1.59
C PRO A 315 -10.06 -4.08 -0.77
N SER A 316 -11.09 -4.92 -0.69
CA SER A 316 -11.08 -6.08 0.20
C SER A 316 -9.76 -6.77 -0.01
N THR A 317 -9.02 -7.02 1.07
CA THR A 317 -7.90 -7.94 1.08
C THR A 317 -8.43 -9.36 0.83
N ARG A 318 -9.13 -9.59 -0.29
CA ARG A 318 -8.97 -10.80 -1.07
C ARG A 318 -7.53 -10.77 -1.57
N VAL A 319 -6.61 -11.04 -0.64
CA VAL A 319 -5.64 -12.07 -0.89
C VAL A 319 -6.51 -13.26 -1.30
N THR A 320 -6.69 -13.43 -2.60
CA THR A 320 -6.98 -14.76 -3.11
C THR A 320 -5.78 -15.57 -2.67
N ASN A 321 -5.88 -16.13 -1.47
CA ASN A 321 -5.38 -17.45 -1.18
C ASN A 321 -6.14 -18.35 -2.17
N GLU A 322 -5.84 -18.26 -3.46
CA GLU A 322 -5.98 -19.42 -4.29
C GLU A 322 -5.01 -20.40 -3.66
N PRO A 323 -5.49 -21.46 -2.98
CA PRO A 323 -4.58 -22.53 -2.65
C PRO A 323 -3.98 -22.92 -3.99
N MET A 324 -2.65 -22.88 -4.10
CA MET A 324 -1.94 -23.52 -5.20
C MET A 324 -2.58 -24.90 -5.35
N SER A 325 -3.38 -25.05 -6.40
CA SER A 325 -4.16 -26.24 -6.65
C SER A 325 -3.15 -27.38 -6.71
N ARG A 326 -3.14 -28.21 -5.67
CA ARG A 326 -2.47 -29.49 -5.69
C ARG A 326 -3.13 -30.26 -6.83
N ARG A 327 -2.53 -30.19 -8.02
CA ARG A 327 -2.69 -31.24 -9.02
C ARG A 327 -2.23 -32.52 -8.36
N GLN A 328 -3.18 -33.25 -7.77
CA GLN A 328 -3.00 -34.66 -7.50
C GLN A 328 -2.72 -35.34 -8.85
N PRO A 329 -1.59 -36.05 -9.01
CA PRO A 329 -1.46 -36.95 -10.14
C PRO A 329 -2.47 -38.08 -9.95
N GLY A 330 -3.31 -38.26 -10.96
CA GLY A 330 -4.39 -39.23 -10.97
C GLY A 330 -3.93 -40.64 -10.62
N GLY A 331 -4.72 -41.28 -9.75
CA GLY A 331 -4.69 -42.72 -9.59
C GLY A 331 -5.13 -43.39 -10.89
N ARG A 332 -4.17 -44.01 -11.59
CA ARG A 332 -4.42 -45.25 -12.34
C ARG A 332 -4.51 -46.34 -11.27
N GLY A 333 -5.62 -47.03 -11.09
CA GLY A 333 -6.20 -47.95 -12.07
C GLY A 333 -6.11 -49.33 -11.42
N GLN A 334 -7.24 -49.82 -10.91
CA GLN A 334 -7.43 -51.24 -10.62
C GLN A 334 -7.22 -52.04 -11.91
N PRO A 335 -6.62 -53.23 -11.81
CA PRO A 335 -7.11 -54.36 -12.56
C PRO A 335 -7.59 -55.45 -11.59
N ASP A 336 -8.80 -55.92 -11.87
CA ASP A 336 -9.46 -57.20 -11.53
C ASP A 336 -9.17 -57.87 -10.17
#